data_AF-A0A3C0GFS7-F1
#
_entry.id   AF-A0A3C0GFS7-F1
#
_cell.length_a   1.000
_cell.length_b   1.000
_cell.length_c   1.000
_cell.angle_alpha   90.00
_cell.angle_beta   90.00
_cell.angle_gamma   90.00
#
_symmetry.space_group_name_H-M   'P 1'
#
loop_
_entity.id
_entity.type
_entity.pdbx_description
1 polymer ?
#
loop_
_entity_poly.entity_id
_entity_poly.type
_entity_poly.pdbx_seq_one_letter_code
_entity_poly.pdbx_strand_id
1 'polypeptide(L)' 'GIVDMEKEEIGDYFPEFFELKQDCKFNNCIHVDEPKCAVKDSLETGDIAWSRYNSYLQMIKGEDENYRVDIHDDKK' A
#
# COMPACT_ATOMS: atom_id res chain seq x y z
N GLY A 1 -2.31 -14.88 17.79
CA GLY A 1 -1.55 -13.87 17.04
C GLY A 1 -2.43 -13.44 15.89
N ILE A 2 -2.95 -12.21 15.97
CA ILE A 2 -3.75 -11.60 14.92
C ILE A 2 -2.79 -10.63 14.26
N VAL A 3 -2.52 -10.84 12.97
CA VAL A 3 -1.63 -9.95 12.22
C VAL A 3 -2.53 -8.82 11.72
N ASP A 4 -2.68 -7.78 12.55
CA ASP A 4 -3.19 -6.48 12.12
C ASP A 4 -2.08 -5.85 11.26
N MET A 5 -2.03 -6.20 9.98
CA MET A 5 -1.24 -5.44 9.03
C MET A 5 -1.92 -4.08 8.87
N GLU A 6 -1.27 -3.04 9.39
CA GLU A 6 -1.80 -1.68 9.30
C GLU A 6 -1.68 -1.18 7.86
N LYS A 7 -2.65 -0.37 7.43
CA LYS A 7 -2.72 0.18 6.06
C LYS A 7 -1.46 0.94 5.67
N GLU A 8 -0.79 1.52 6.66
CA GLU A 8 0.47 2.23 6.54
C GLU A 8 1.64 1.29 6.18
N GLU A 9 1.62 0.03 6.63
CA GLU A 9 2.66 -0.95 6.32
C GLU A 9 2.54 -1.49 4.90
N ILE A 10 1.32 -1.56 4.33
CA ILE A 10 1.10 -2.06 2.97
C ILE A 10 1.86 -1.19 1.96
N GLY A 11 1.91 0.13 2.20
CA GLY A 11 2.67 1.06 1.35
C GLY A 11 4.18 0.83 1.38
N ASP A 12 4.72 0.38 2.50
CA ASP A 12 6.16 0.08 2.65
C ASP A 12 6.61 -1.15 1.84
N TYR A 13 5.70 -2.04 1.43
CA TYR A 13 6.03 -3.17 0.53
C TYR A 13 6.22 -2.76 -0.93
N PHE A 14 5.83 -1.54 -1.31
CA PHE A 14 5.97 -1.04 -2.67
C PHE A 14 7.06 0.04 -2.72
N PRO A 15 8.19 -0.20 -3.39
CA PRO A 15 9.27 0.79 -3.47
C PRO A 15 8.81 2.10 -4.11
N GLU A 16 7.94 2.01 -5.12
CA GLU A 16 7.31 3.15 -5.80
C GLU A 16 6.54 4.04 -4.79
N PHE A 17 5.84 3.43 -3.84
CA PHE A 17 5.02 4.15 -2.86
C PHE A 17 5.90 4.66 -1.73
N PHE A 18 6.90 3.91 -1.32
CA PHE A 18 7.90 4.34 -0.34
C PHE A 18 8.66 5.59 -0.79
N GLU A 19 9.06 5.63 -2.07
CA GLU A 19 9.71 6.81 -2.65
C GLU A 19 8.78 8.01 -2.77
N LEU A 20 7.47 7.82 -2.90
CA LEU A 20 6.50 8.92 -2.98
C LEU A 20 5.95 9.32 -1.61
N LYS A 21 5.96 8.41 -0.63
CA LYS A 21 5.60 8.64 0.77
C LYS A 21 6.44 9.76 1.38
N GLN A 22 7.72 9.86 1.02
CA GLN A 22 8.58 10.96 1.49
C GLN A 22 8.17 12.33 0.92
N ASP A 23 7.50 12.34 -0.24
CA ASP A 23 7.04 13.55 -0.93
C ASP A 23 5.58 13.89 -0.54
N CYS A 24 4.90 12.99 0.18
CA CYS A 24 3.59 13.29 0.75
C CYS A 24 3.68 14.43 1.77
N LYS A 25 2.72 15.36 1.68
CA LYS A 25 2.63 16.50 2.60
C LYS A 25 2.26 16.09 4.03
N PHE A 26 1.64 14.93 4.21
CA PHE A 26 1.15 14.41 5.49
C PHE A 26 1.98 13.21 5.92
N ASN A 27 2.36 13.15 7.20
CA ASN A 27 3.16 12.07 7.77
C ASN A 27 2.36 10.77 7.97
N ASN A 28 1.03 10.87 8.03
CA ASN A 28 0.08 9.77 8.22
C ASN A 28 -0.70 9.47 6.94
N CYS A 29 -0.05 9.64 5.78
CA CYS A 29 -0.73 9.53 4.49
C CYS A 29 -1.03 8.06 4.17
N ILE A 30 -2.29 7.71 3.97
CA ILE A 30 -2.73 6.35 3.58
C ILE A 30 -2.84 6.18 2.05
N HIS A 31 -2.57 7.25 1.30
CA HIS A 31 -2.60 7.26 -0.17
C HIS A 31 -3.96 6.85 -0.79
N VAL A 32 -5.08 7.02 -0.07
CA VAL A 32 -6.43 6.66 -0.56
C VAL A 32 -7.28 7.89 -0.90
N ASP A 33 -7.50 8.79 0.07
CA ASP A 33 -8.46 9.90 -0.06
C ASP A 33 -7.86 11.28 0.29
N GLU A 34 -6.55 11.37 0.46
CA GLU A 34 -5.94 12.62 0.92
C GLU A 34 -5.71 13.65 -0.20
N PRO A 35 -5.97 14.95 0.08
CA PRO A 35 -5.66 16.01 -0.86
C PRO A 35 -4.15 16.24 -0.93
N LYS A 36 -3.56 16.22 -2.13
CA LYS A 36 -2.11 16.35 -2.39
C LYS A 36 -1.25 15.18 -1.90
N CYS A 37 -1.68 13.96 -2.22
CA CYS A 37 -0.87 12.76 -2.07
C CYS A 37 0.02 12.57 -3.30
N ALA A 38 1.35 12.43 -3.10
CA ALA A 38 2.32 12.23 -4.18
C ALA A 38 2.01 10.97 -5.01
N VAL A 39 1.56 9.89 -4.38
CA VAL A 39 1.10 8.66 -5.08
C VAL A 39 0.01 8.95 -6.11
N LYS A 40 -0.92 9.87 -5.81
CA LYS A 40 -2.04 10.21 -6.70
C LYS A 40 -1.55 11.07 -7.87
N ASP A 41 -0.61 11.98 -7.60
CA ASP A 41 0.05 12.80 -8.61
C ASP A 41 0.88 11.93 -9.58
N SER A 42 1.63 10.97 -9.04
CA SER A 42 2.33 9.93 -9.82
C SER A 42 1.40 9.05 -10.63
N LEU A 43 0.18 8.82 -10.15
CA LEU A 43 -0.85 8.09 -10.88
C LEU A 43 -1.39 8.90 -12.07
N GLU A 44 -1.57 10.21 -11.89
CA GLU A 44 -2.02 11.12 -12.94
C GLU A 44 -0.92 11.38 -13.99
N THR A 45 0.34 11.44 -13.57
CA THR A 45 1.50 11.59 -14.46
C THR A 45 1.91 10.28 -15.15
N GLY A 46 1.48 9.13 -14.64
CA GLY A 46 1.74 7.80 -15.19
C GLY A 46 3.02 7.13 -14.65
N ASP A 47 3.60 7.66 -13.58
CA ASP A 47 4.70 7.05 -12.82
C ASP A 47 4.26 5.73 -12.18
N ILE A 48 3.03 5.66 -11.67
CA ILE A 48 2.43 4.44 -11.12
C ILE A 48 1.35 3.92 -12.06
N ALA A 49 1.43 2.62 -12.36
CA ALA A 49 0.37 1.94 -13.10
C ALA A 49 -0.93 1.86 -12.29
N TRP A 50 -2.07 2.22 -12.91
CA TRP A 50 -3.39 2.11 -12.27
C TRP A 50 -3.68 0.71 -11.73
N SER A 51 -3.21 -0.34 -12.41
CA SER A 51 -3.31 -1.72 -11.92
C SER A 51 -2.59 -1.95 -10.58
N ARG A 52 -1.42 -1.35 -10.37
CA ARG A 52 -0.65 -1.43 -9.11
C ARG A 52 -1.39 -0.73 -7.98
N TYR A 53 -1.85 0.50 -8.22
CA TYR A 53 -2.63 1.24 -7.24
C TYR A 53 -3.96 0.58 -6.93
N ASN A 54 -4.63 -0.01 -7.91
CA ASN A 54 -5.87 -0.74 -7.69
C ASN A 54 -5.62 -1.97 -6.79
N SER A 55 -4.55 -2.74 -7.00
CA SER A 55 -4.17 -3.83 -6.10
C SER A 55 -3.91 -3.34 -4.67
N TYR A 56 -3.18 -2.24 -4.51
CA TYR A 56 -2.95 -1.61 -3.21
C TYR A 56 -4.25 -1.17 -2.53
N LEU A 57 -5.13 -0.50 -3.28
CA LEU A 57 -6.42 -0.02 -2.79
C LEU A 57 -7.30 -1.18 -2.32
N GLN A 58 -7.31 -2.30 -3.06
CA GLN A 58 -8.02 -3.53 -2.69
C GLN A 58 -7.49 -4.11 -1.38
N MET A 59 -6.16 -4.20 -1.22
CA MET A 59 -5.52 -4.66 0.01
C MET A 59 -5.86 -3.76 1.21
N ILE A 60 -5.92 -2.44 1.03
CA ILE A 60 -6.25 -1.47 2.10
C ILE A 60 -7.74 -1.39 2.43
N LYS A 61 -8.62 -1.47 1.43
CA LYS A 61 -10.08 -1.43 1.64
C LYS A 61 -10.58 -2.66 2.39
N GLY A 62 -9.81 -3.75 2.38
CA GLY A 62 -10.20 -4.99 3.05
C GLY A 62 -11.37 -5.69 2.35
N GLU A 63 -11.59 -5.44 1.06
CA GLU A 63 -12.47 -6.27 0.26
C GLU A 63 -11.69 -7.54 -0.13
N ASP A 64 -12.14 -8.66 0.43
CA ASP A 64 -11.91 -10.05 0.04
C ASP A 64 -10.72 -10.85 0.64
N GLU A 65 -11.02 -11.44 1.79
CA GLU A 65 -11.16 -12.91 1.99
C GLU A 65 -9.99 -13.88 1.74
N ASN A 66 -8.90 -13.59 1.01
CA ASN A 66 -7.88 -14.61 0.72
C ASN A 66 -6.47 -14.05 0.45
N TYR A 67 -5.73 -13.68 1.50
CA TYR A 67 -4.26 -13.76 1.46
C TYR A 67 -3.75 -14.67 2.58
N ARG A 68 -3.73 -15.98 2.31
CA ARG A 68 -2.74 -16.90 2.90
C ARG A 68 -1.86 -17.33 1.72
N VAL A 69 -0.55 -17.52 1.78
CA VAL A 69 0.23 -18.25 2.78
C VAL A 69 1.74 -17.97 2.53
N ASP A 70 2.48 -17.60 3.56
CA ASP A 70 3.85 -18.11 3.78
C ASP A 70 3.76 -18.75 5.17
N ILE A 71 3.60 -20.07 5.33
CA ILE A 71 4.62 -21.11 5.13
C ILE A 71 6.04 -20.59 5.43
N HIS A 72 6.25 -20.07 6.64
CA HIS A 72 7.51 -20.36 7.30
C HIS A 72 7.40 -21.73 7.96
N ASP A 73 7.95 -22.71 7.24
CA ASP A 73 8.51 -23.94 7.81
C ASP A 73 9.36 -23.55 9.03
N ASP A 74 8.83 -23.76 10.22
CA ASP A 74 9.67 -24.03 11.38
C ASP A 74 9.43 -25.49 11.76
N LYS A 75 10.03 -26.39 10.96
CA LYS A 75 10.45 -27.66 11.50
C LYS A 75 11.61 -27.39 12.47
N LYS A 76 11.33 -27.32 13.77
CA LYS A 76 12.22 -27.95 14.75
C LYS A 76 11.54 -28.33 16.06
#